data_AF-V4Q3Y4-F1
#
_entry.id   AF-V4Q3Y4-F1
#
_cell.length_a   1.000
_cell.length_b   1.000
_cell.length_c   1.000
_cell.angle_alpha   90.00
_cell.angle_beta   90.00
_cell.angle_gamma   90.00
#
_symmetry.space_group_name_H-M   'P 1'
#
loop_
_entity.id
_entity.type
_entity.pdbx_description
1 polymer ?
#
loop_
_entity_poly.entity_id
_entity_poly.type
_entity_poly.pdbx_seq_one_letter_code
_entity_poly.pdbx_strand_id
1 'polypeptide(L)'
;MKIVEFFRRLFAKPSPAPAPQPPAPEPVRVEYSDPRVPEGAQKRIQRILESLKDVYDAAQREQAGGINRFELDQMRDLHLPKLVKSYIDIPPAHRAEIFRKTGKSASFILDESLDTMQAKLDGMLRSLAQHDLDAFTHNTQFIGQRYADKDNPFL
;
A
#
# COMPACT_ATOMS: atom_id res chain seq x y z
N MET A 1 -65.49 -9.04 -3.59
CA MET A 1 -64.05 -9.06 -3.94
C MET A 1 -63.21 -8.45 -2.81
N LYS A 2 -62.97 -9.19 -1.70
CA LYS A 2 -62.14 -8.74 -0.55
C LYS A 2 -61.41 -9.90 0.15
N ILE A 3 -60.81 -10.81 -0.62
CA ILE A 3 -59.98 -11.91 -0.07
C ILE A 3 -58.55 -11.86 -0.61
N VAL A 4 -58.36 -11.35 -1.84
CA VAL A 4 -57.04 -11.28 -2.48
C VAL A 4 -56.12 -10.22 -1.83
N GLU A 5 -56.68 -9.12 -1.32
CA GLU A 5 -55.94 -8.05 -0.62
C GLU A 5 -55.39 -8.48 0.76
N PHE A 6 -56.08 -9.40 1.45
CA PHE A 6 -55.68 -9.84 2.79
C PHE A 6 -54.39 -10.68 2.74
N PHE A 7 -54.26 -11.55 1.75
CA PHE A 7 -53.06 -12.38 1.58
C PHE A 7 -51.84 -11.56 1.13
N ARG A 8 -52.01 -10.45 0.41
CA ARG A 8 -50.88 -9.60 -0.02
C ARG A 8 -50.22 -8.85 1.15
N ARG A 9 -50.97 -8.59 2.23
CA ARG A 9 -50.46 -7.88 3.42
C ARG A 9 -49.74 -8.81 4.41
N LEU A 10 -49.98 -10.12 4.35
CA LEU A 10 -49.31 -11.13 5.18
C LEU A 10 -47.93 -11.56 4.65
N PHE A 11 -47.58 -11.19 3.41
CA PHE A 11 -46.26 -11.46 2.81
C PHE A 11 -45.40 -10.20 2.58
N ALA A 12 -45.77 -9.06 3.18
CA ALA A 12 -44.90 -7.90 3.22
C ALA A 12 -43.77 -8.15 4.22
N LYS A 13 -42.69 -8.77 3.73
CA LYS A 13 -41.43 -8.96 4.47
C LYS A 13 -40.98 -7.58 4.98
N PRO A 14 -40.82 -7.36 6.30
CA PRO A 14 -40.17 -6.15 6.76
C PRO A 14 -38.79 -6.09 6.12
N SER A 15 -38.48 -4.97 5.47
CA SER A 15 -37.14 -4.72 4.95
C SER A 15 -36.17 -4.97 6.10
N PRO A 16 -35.17 -5.87 5.97
CA PRO A 16 -34.20 -6.06 7.02
C PRO A 16 -33.55 -4.71 7.29
N ALA A 17 -33.57 -4.28 8.55
CA ALA A 17 -32.77 -3.13 8.97
C ALA A 17 -31.34 -3.34 8.45
N PRO A 18 -30.67 -2.30 7.92
CA PRO A 18 -29.28 -2.42 7.51
C PRO A 18 -28.50 -3.02 8.69
N ALA A 19 -27.83 -4.15 8.43
CA ALA A 19 -27.00 -4.80 9.44
C ALA A 19 -26.02 -3.75 9.99
N PRO A 20 -25.77 -3.72 11.32
CA PRO A 20 -24.76 -2.83 11.87
C PRO A 20 -23.46 -3.07 11.10
N GLN A 21 -22.95 -1.99 10.49
CA GLN A 21 -21.66 -2.04 9.82
C GLN A 21 -20.63 -2.55 10.82
N PRO A 22 -19.77 -3.53 10.46
CA PRO A 22 -18.70 -3.96 11.35
C PRO A 22 -17.91 -2.73 11.78
N PRO A 23 -17.52 -2.63 13.06
CA PRO A 23 -16.75 -1.49 13.55
C PRO A 23 -15.54 -1.29 12.64
N ALA A 24 -15.28 -0.04 12.26
CA ALA A 24 -14.11 0.30 11.48
C ALA A 24 -12.88 -0.32 12.17
N PRO A 25 -12.02 -1.07 11.44
CA PRO A 25 -10.88 -1.72 12.05
C PRO A 25 -10.05 -0.66 12.78
N GLU A 26 -9.84 -0.85 14.08
CA GLU A 26 -9.01 0.06 14.87
C GLU A 26 -7.62 0.16 14.23
N PRO A 27 -7.03 1.37 14.18
CA PRO A 27 -5.71 1.55 13.61
C PRO A 27 -4.72 0.68 14.39
N VAL A 28 -4.07 -0.25 13.69
CA VAL A 28 -3.09 -1.17 14.29
C VAL A 28 -1.86 -0.35 14.68
N ARG A 29 -1.77 0.03 15.96
CA ARG A 29 -0.61 0.74 16.50
C ARG A 29 0.45 -0.28 16.94
N VAL A 30 1.67 -0.14 16.42
CA VAL A 30 2.80 -1.03 16.73
C VAL A 30 4.02 -0.22 17.08
N GLU A 31 4.67 -0.60 18.17
CA GLU A 31 5.98 -0.09 18.54
C GLU A 31 7.05 -0.87 17.74
N TYR A 32 7.58 -0.28 16.68
CA TYR A 32 8.55 -0.96 15.81
C TYR A 32 9.90 -1.23 16.48
N SER A 33 10.21 -0.53 17.57
CA SER A 33 11.38 -0.74 18.43
C SER A 33 11.16 -1.80 19.52
N ASP A 34 10.02 -2.51 19.51
CA ASP A 34 9.73 -3.55 20.50
C ASP A 34 10.87 -4.60 20.55
N PRO A 35 11.40 -4.92 21.74
CA PRO A 35 12.55 -5.82 21.89
C PRO A 35 12.28 -7.24 21.39
N ARG A 36 11.02 -7.63 21.18
CA ARG A 36 10.65 -8.92 20.60
C ARG A 36 10.91 -8.99 19.10
N VAL A 37 10.99 -7.84 18.42
CA VAL A 37 11.35 -7.72 17.00
C VAL A 37 12.87 -7.81 16.85
N PRO A 38 13.41 -8.71 16.00
CA PRO A 38 14.84 -8.81 15.78
C PRO A 38 15.46 -7.51 15.27
N GLU A 39 16.66 -7.15 15.73
CA GLU A 39 17.36 -5.91 15.35
C GLU A 39 17.49 -5.76 13.82
N GLY A 40 17.78 -6.86 13.10
CA GLY A 40 17.86 -6.87 11.64
C GLY A 40 16.54 -6.52 10.94
N ALA A 41 15.41 -6.90 11.54
CA ALA A 41 14.08 -6.57 11.07
C ALA A 41 13.71 -5.12 11.41
N GLN A 42 14.09 -4.62 12.60
CA GLN A 42 13.90 -3.21 12.98
C GLN A 42 14.57 -2.26 11.97
N LYS A 43 15.81 -2.54 11.57
CA LYS A 43 16.52 -1.76 10.54
C LYS A 43 15.81 -1.78 9.18
N ARG A 44 15.22 -2.92 8.80
CA ARG A 44 14.43 -3.05 7.55
C ARG A 44 13.15 -2.24 7.63
N ILE A 45 12.44 -2.32 8.75
CA ILE A 45 11.22 -1.54 8.99
C ILE A 45 11.53 -0.05 8.88
N GLN A 46 12.61 0.43 9.50
CA GLN A 46 13.04 1.82 9.38
C GLN A 46 13.27 2.22 7.91
N ARG A 47 14.01 1.40 7.15
CA ARG A 47 14.25 1.65 5.72
C ARG A 47 12.95 1.72 4.91
N ILE A 48 11.99 0.84 5.18
CA ILE A 48 10.67 0.84 4.54
C ILE A 48 9.92 2.13 4.85
N LEU A 49 9.94 2.61 6.09
CA LEU A 49 9.29 3.86 6.50
C LEU A 49 9.91 5.08 5.80
N GLU A 50 11.24 5.11 5.69
CA GLU A 50 11.98 6.13 4.93
C GLU A 50 11.61 6.08 3.43
N SER A 51 11.61 4.88 2.83
CA SER A 51 11.26 4.68 1.42
C SER A 51 9.79 5.04 1.13
N LEU A 52 8.87 4.74 2.05
CA LEU A 52 7.47 5.18 1.96
C LEU A 52 7.41 6.71 1.86
N LYS A 53 8.09 7.42 2.77
CA LYS A 53 8.15 8.89 2.75
C LYS A 53 8.69 9.40 1.41
N ASP A 54 9.79 8.82 0.92
CA ASP A 54 10.40 9.24 -0.35
C ASP A 54 9.47 9.02 -1.55
N VAL A 55 8.75 7.90 -1.59
CA VAL A 55 7.73 7.64 -2.64
C VAL A 55 6.58 8.63 -2.53
N TYR A 56 6.07 8.91 -1.32
CA TYR A 56 5.02 9.93 -1.14
C TYR A 56 5.48 11.28 -1.67
N ASP A 57 6.66 11.75 -1.25
CA ASP A 57 7.21 13.04 -1.65
C ASP A 57 7.38 13.11 -3.18
N ALA A 58 7.83 12.03 -3.81
CA ALA A 58 7.96 11.94 -5.26
C ALA A 58 6.61 11.92 -5.98
N ALA A 59 5.63 11.14 -5.50
CA ALA A 59 4.29 11.09 -6.05
C ALA A 59 3.47 12.39 -5.84
N GLN A 60 3.86 13.25 -4.89
CA GLN A 60 3.29 14.61 -4.81
C GLN A 60 3.80 15.52 -5.92
N ARG A 61 5.09 15.43 -6.27
CA ARG A 61 5.69 16.27 -7.31
C ARG A 61 5.14 15.97 -8.70
N GLU A 62 4.92 14.70 -9.00
CA GLU A 62 4.60 14.26 -10.35
C GLU A 62 3.22 14.75 -10.85
N GLN A 63 2.27 15.10 -9.95
CA GLN A 63 0.87 15.52 -10.23
C GLN A 63 0.05 14.61 -11.17
N ALA A 64 0.69 13.67 -11.88
CA ALA A 64 0.12 12.70 -12.80
C ALA A 64 -0.06 11.36 -12.08
N GLY A 65 -1.18 10.69 -12.36
CA GLY A 65 -1.67 9.51 -11.64
C GLY A 65 -0.87 8.21 -11.85
N GLY A 66 0.47 8.28 -11.92
CA GLY A 66 1.34 7.12 -12.12
C GLY A 66 1.42 6.19 -10.90
N ILE A 67 1.26 6.73 -9.69
CA ILE A 67 1.31 5.94 -8.44
C ILE A 67 -0.01 5.94 -7.68
N ASN A 68 -0.42 4.73 -7.30
CA ASN A 68 -1.59 4.47 -6.49
C ASN A 68 -1.34 4.86 -5.03
N ARG A 69 -1.67 6.11 -4.66
CA ARG A 69 -1.55 6.60 -3.26
C ARG A 69 -2.26 5.71 -2.24
N PHE A 70 -3.37 5.09 -2.63
CA PHE A 70 -4.10 4.17 -1.77
C PHE A 70 -3.27 2.92 -1.44
N GLU A 71 -2.44 2.43 -2.37
CA GLU A 71 -1.52 1.31 -2.10
C GLU A 71 -0.46 1.70 -1.06
N LEU A 72 0.07 2.93 -1.14
CA LEU A 72 1.02 3.44 -0.14
C LEU A 72 0.37 3.57 1.24
N ASP A 73 -0.86 4.09 1.31
CA ASP A 73 -1.61 4.21 2.56
C ASP A 73 -1.88 2.82 3.15
N GLN A 74 -2.24 1.83 2.33
CA GLN A 74 -2.41 0.45 2.78
C GLN A 74 -1.10 -0.16 3.29
N MET A 75 0.03 0.08 2.62
CA MET A 75 1.33 -0.40 3.08
C MET A 75 1.69 0.19 4.44
N ARG A 76 1.53 1.50 4.61
CA ARG A 76 1.86 2.25 5.83
C ARG A 76 0.93 1.94 7.01
N ASP A 77 -0.37 1.98 6.78
CA ASP A 77 -1.36 2.03 7.86
C ASP A 77 -1.95 0.65 8.18
N LEU A 78 -1.79 -0.33 7.28
CA LEU A 78 -2.38 -1.65 7.44
C LEU A 78 -1.35 -2.77 7.35
N HIS A 79 -0.63 -2.91 6.24
CA HIS A 79 0.16 -4.11 5.98
C HIS A 79 1.41 -4.20 6.85
N LEU A 80 2.22 -3.14 6.92
CA LEU A 80 3.42 -3.12 7.75
C LEU A 80 3.09 -3.26 9.25
N PRO A 81 2.16 -2.49 9.84
CA PRO A 81 1.79 -2.67 11.24
C PRO A 81 1.23 -4.07 11.52
N LYS A 82 0.34 -4.58 10.65
CA LYS A 82 -0.25 -5.90 10.85
C LYS A 82 0.80 -7.01 10.80
N LEU A 83 1.76 -6.93 9.89
CA LEU A 83 2.86 -7.90 9.78
C LEU A 83 3.70 -7.93 11.06
N VAL A 84 4.16 -6.76 11.52
CA VAL A 84 5.00 -6.67 12.71
C VAL A 84 4.22 -7.10 13.96
N LYS A 85 2.97 -6.66 14.10
CA LYS A 85 2.11 -7.09 15.22
C LYS A 85 1.91 -8.61 15.22
N SER A 86 1.64 -9.21 14.07
CA SER A 86 1.46 -10.66 13.95
C SER A 86 2.70 -11.43 14.39
N TYR A 87 3.90 -10.90 14.10
CA TYR A 87 5.15 -11.49 14.58
C TYR A 87 5.31 -11.35 16.11
N ILE A 88 5.02 -10.17 16.65
CA ILE A 88 5.11 -9.85 18.08
C ILE A 88 4.15 -10.71 18.91
N ASP A 89 2.94 -10.93 18.39
CA ASP A 89 1.88 -11.68 19.06
C ASP A 89 2.19 -13.19 19.14
N ILE A 90 3.12 -13.72 18.33
CA ILE A 90 3.52 -15.13 18.39
C ILE A 90 4.42 -15.34 19.62
N PRO A 91 3.99 -16.12 20.63
CA PRO A 91 4.82 -16.36 21.79
C PRO A 91 6.08 -17.14 21.40
N PRO A 92 7.25 -16.87 22.00
CA PRO A 92 8.51 -17.52 21.65
C PRO A 92 8.44 -19.05 21.66
N ALA A 93 7.70 -19.62 22.61
CA ALA A 93 7.49 -21.07 22.74
C ALA A 93 6.79 -21.70 21.52
N HIS A 94 5.93 -20.95 20.83
CA HIS A 94 5.18 -21.44 19.67
C HIS A 94 5.85 -21.13 18.32
N ARG A 95 6.98 -20.41 18.31
CA ARG A 95 7.69 -20.09 17.04
C ARG A 95 8.19 -21.36 16.32
N ALA A 96 8.47 -22.43 17.06
CA ALA A 96 8.82 -23.73 16.48
C ALA A 96 7.64 -24.40 15.75
N GLU A 97 6.40 -24.14 16.16
CA GLU A 97 5.20 -24.65 15.45
C GLU A 97 5.00 -23.97 14.10
N ILE A 98 5.36 -22.68 13.99
CA ILE A 98 5.36 -21.97 12.69
C ILE A 98 6.27 -22.72 11.72
N PHE A 99 7.49 -23.04 12.14
CA PHE A 99 8.43 -23.81 11.33
C PHE A 99 7.86 -25.17 10.91
N ARG A 100 7.17 -25.89 11.81
CA ARG A 100 6.53 -27.18 11.47
C ARG A 100 5.43 -27.04 10.42
N LYS A 101 4.69 -25.92 10.41
CA LYS A 101 3.58 -25.70 9.47
C LYS A 101 4.03 -25.14 8.12
N THR A 102 5.02 -24.25 8.11
CA THR A 102 5.42 -23.48 6.92
C THR A 102 6.77 -23.91 6.34
N GLY A 103 7.55 -24.72 7.07
CA GLY A 103 8.94 -25.03 6.75
C GLY A 103 9.91 -23.86 6.93
N LYS A 104 9.42 -22.68 7.36
CA LYS A 104 10.19 -21.45 7.53
C LYS A 104 10.01 -20.90 8.94
N SER A 105 11.06 -20.36 9.54
CA SER A 105 10.95 -19.76 10.87
C SER A 105 10.11 -18.48 10.79
N ALA A 106 9.45 -18.10 11.89
CA ALA A 106 8.68 -16.86 11.94
C ALA A 106 9.55 -15.64 11.59
N SER A 107 10.82 -15.62 12.02
CA SER A 107 11.76 -14.54 11.70
C SER A 107 12.11 -14.51 10.21
N PHE A 108 12.30 -15.68 9.59
CA PHE A 108 12.55 -15.76 8.15
C PHE A 108 11.36 -15.20 7.35
N ILE A 109 10.14 -15.57 7.73
CA ILE A 109 8.92 -15.07 7.07
C ILE A 109 8.79 -13.56 7.22
N LEU A 110 9.11 -13.02 8.41
CA LEU A 110 9.13 -11.58 8.66
C LEU A 110 10.13 -10.90 7.72
N ASP A 111 11.38 -11.37 7.70
CA ASP A 111 12.44 -10.77 6.89
C ASP A 111 12.10 -10.81 5.38
N GLU A 112 11.64 -11.96 4.88
CA GLU A 112 11.22 -12.13 3.47
C GLU A 112 10.06 -11.19 3.09
N SER A 113 9.11 -11.01 4.02
CA SER A 113 7.97 -10.11 3.81
C SER A 113 8.40 -8.64 3.79
N LEU A 114 9.31 -8.25 4.68
CA LEU A 114 9.88 -6.90 4.71
C LEU A 114 10.70 -6.62 3.44
N ASP A 115 11.53 -7.56 3.01
CA ASP A 115 12.32 -7.43 1.78
C ASP A 115 11.40 -7.30 0.54
N THR A 116 10.29 -8.04 0.50
CA THR A 116 9.27 -7.92 -0.56
C THR A 116 8.63 -6.52 -0.57
N MET A 117 8.25 -5.99 0.60
CA MET A 117 7.70 -4.63 0.70
C MET A 117 8.72 -3.57 0.25
N GLN A 118 9.99 -3.71 0.64
CA GLN A 118 11.05 -2.80 0.22
C GLN A 118 11.25 -2.84 -1.31
N ALA A 119 11.32 -4.03 -1.91
CA ALA A 119 11.51 -4.18 -3.36
C ALA A 119 10.38 -3.52 -4.16
N LYS A 120 9.15 -3.58 -3.65
CA LYS A 120 8.00 -2.91 -4.25
C LYS A 120 8.15 -1.39 -4.21
N LEU A 121 8.58 -0.82 -3.08
CA LEU A 121 8.84 0.63 -2.95
C LEU A 121 10.01 1.09 -3.85
N ASP A 122 11.08 0.31 -3.92
CA ASP A 122 12.22 0.58 -4.80
C ASP A 122 11.78 0.59 -6.29
N GLY A 123 10.87 -0.33 -6.67
CA GLY A 123 10.25 -0.36 -8.00
C GLY A 123 9.38 0.86 -8.29
N MET A 124 8.59 1.31 -7.31
CA MET A 124 7.80 2.53 -7.42
C MET A 124 8.66 3.77 -7.64
N LEU A 125 9.73 3.95 -6.83
CA LEU A 125 10.67 5.07 -6.99
C LEU A 125 11.32 5.08 -8.37
N ARG A 126 11.73 3.90 -8.87
CA ARG A 126 12.32 3.77 -10.20
C ARG A 126 11.33 4.17 -11.30
N SER A 127 10.06 3.77 -11.17
CA SER A 127 9.02 4.13 -12.14
C SER A 127 8.79 5.63 -12.18
N LEU A 128 8.71 6.29 -11.01
CA LEU A 128 8.58 7.75 -10.90
C LEU A 128 9.76 8.47 -11.57
N ALA A 129 10.98 8.04 -11.24
CA ALA A 129 12.19 8.64 -11.82
C ALA A 129 12.22 8.48 -13.35
N GLN A 130 11.79 7.33 -13.89
CA GLN A 130 11.73 7.13 -15.33
C GLN A 130 10.72 8.07 -16.00
N HIS A 131 9.54 8.24 -15.40
CA HIS A 131 8.52 9.13 -15.95
C HIS A 131 8.98 10.61 -15.93
N ASP A 132 9.66 11.04 -14.87
CA ASP A 132 10.28 12.38 -14.81
C ASP A 132 11.32 12.58 -15.94
N LEU A 133 12.15 11.57 -16.21
CA LEU A 133 13.14 11.61 -17.31
C LEU A 133 12.48 11.66 -18.69
N ASP A 134 11.41 10.90 -18.89
CA ASP A 134 10.65 10.89 -20.14
C ASP A 134 9.99 12.25 -20.38
N ALA A 135 9.35 12.82 -19.35
CA ALA A 135 8.75 14.15 -19.41
C ALA A 135 9.78 15.24 -19.73
N PHE A 136 10.96 15.18 -19.11
CA PHE A 136 12.06 16.11 -19.40
C PHE A 136 12.57 15.98 -20.84
N THR A 137 12.72 14.76 -21.33
CA THR A 137 13.19 14.48 -22.69
C THR A 137 12.20 14.99 -23.74
N HIS A 138 10.91 14.72 -23.57
CA HIS A 138 9.85 15.23 -24.45
C HIS A 138 9.82 16.77 -24.46
N ASN A 139 9.92 17.41 -23.31
CA ASN A 139 9.95 18.87 -23.23
C ASN A 139 11.16 19.47 -23.97
N THR A 140 12.34 18.88 -23.81
CA THR A 140 13.57 19.34 -24.48
C THR A 140 13.47 19.20 -26.00
N GLN A 141 12.94 18.08 -26.49
CA GLN A 141 12.70 17.87 -27.92
C GLN A 141 11.71 18.89 -28.48
N PHE A 142 10.62 19.16 -27.76
CA PHE A 142 9.63 20.16 -28.16
C PHE A 142 10.24 21.57 -28.26
N ILE A 143 11.04 21.99 -27.27
CA ILE A 143 11.73 23.30 -27.30
C ILE A 143 12.68 23.36 -28.51
N GLY A 144 13.45 22.31 -28.76
CA GLY A 144 14.31 22.22 -29.94
C GLY A 144 13.53 22.44 -31.24
N GLN A 145 12.42 21.73 -31.44
CA GLN A 145 11.59 21.86 -32.65
C GLN A 145 10.93 23.25 -32.76
N ARG A 146 10.38 23.76 -31.66
CA ARG A 146 9.62 25.02 -31.64
C ARG A 146 10.50 26.24 -31.90
N TYR A 147 11.76 26.21 -31.46
CA TYR A 147 12.62 27.39 -31.40
C TYR A 147 13.93 27.29 -32.21
N ALA A 148 14.33 26.10 -32.69
CA ALA A 148 15.45 25.96 -33.63
C ALA A 148 15.06 26.28 -35.08
N ASP A 149 13.77 26.37 -35.39
CA ASP A 149 13.23 26.73 -36.72
C ASP A 149 13.31 28.25 -37.00
N LYS A 150 14.45 28.86 -36.63
CA LYS A 150 14.80 30.25 -36.94
C LYS A 150 15.48 30.42 -38.30
N ASP A 151 15.54 29.37 -39.13
CA ASP A 151 15.72 29.49 -40.58
C ASP A 151 14.35 29.52 -41.27
N ASN A 152 13.50 30.44 -40.84
CA ASN A 152 12.20 30.70 -41.47
C ASN A 152 12.39 31.82 -42.50
N PRO A 153 12.48 31.53 -43.81
CA PRO A 153 12.85 32.51 -44.86
C PRO A 153 11.74 33.52 -45.20
N PHE A 154 10.73 33.66 -44.34
CA PHE A 154 9.58 34.55 -44.54
C PHE A 154 9.34 35.53 -43.37
N LEU A 155 10.33 35.70 -42.48
CA LEU A 155 10.47 36.87 -41.61
C LEU A 155 11.51 37.84 -42.18
#